data_AF-A0AA39TCD9-F1
#
_entry.id   AF-A0AA39TCD9-F1
#
_cell.length_a   1.000
_cell.length_b   1.000
_cell.length_c   1.000
_cell.angle_alpha   90.00
_cell.angle_beta   90.00
_cell.angle_gamma   90.00
#
_symmetry.space_group_name_H-M   'P 1'
#
loop_
_entity.id
_entity.type
_entity.pdbx_description
1 polymer ?
#
loop_
_entity_poly.entity_id
_entity_poly.type
_entity_poly.pdbx_seq_one_letter_code
_entity_poly.pdbx_strand_id
1 'polypeptide(L)'
;MNIDANPSLTIADAPFNDPTDNVDLVIRTADQVDFFVLSVLLLLRSPSSFFRYALQDDNGYTEERDGLPVLRVKEDSATFRFILLLYYPYTTPEVENSDQLLVVAETLDYG
;
A
#
# COMPACT_ATOMS: atom_id res chain seq x y z
N MET A 1 22.94 28.68 -11.94
CA MET A 1 22.47 28.35 -10.57
C MET A 1 20.96 28.44 -10.59
N ASN A 2 20.30 27.58 -9.80
CA ASN A 2 18.85 27.40 -9.63
C ASN A 2 18.14 26.60 -10.74
N ILE A 3 17.32 25.58 -10.46
CA ILE A 3 16.65 25.17 -9.22
C ILE A 3 16.83 23.65 -9.09
N ASP A 4 17.38 23.18 -7.98
CA ASP A 4 17.25 21.78 -7.59
C ASP A 4 15.74 21.53 -7.40
N ALA A 5 15.09 20.99 -8.43
CA ALA A 5 13.74 20.46 -8.31
C ALA A 5 13.84 19.24 -7.40
N ASN A 6 13.85 19.47 -6.09
CA ASN A 6 13.53 18.42 -5.14
C ASN A 6 12.14 17.93 -5.55
N PRO A 7 11.98 16.67 -6.01
CA PRO A 7 10.68 16.20 -6.46
C PRO A 7 9.73 16.38 -5.29
N SER A 8 8.66 17.13 -5.53
CA SER A 8 7.67 17.39 -4.49
C SER A 8 7.08 16.04 -4.12
N LEU A 9 7.13 15.71 -2.83
CA LEU A 9 6.58 14.47 -2.33
C LEU A 9 5.07 14.44 -2.62
N THR A 10 4.61 13.40 -3.31
CA THR A 10 3.21 13.22 -3.69
C THR A 10 2.65 11.94 -3.11
N ILE A 11 1.32 11.84 -3.05
CA ILE A 11 0.60 10.64 -2.63
C ILE A 11 0.13 9.93 -3.90
N ALA A 12 0.21 8.59 -3.90
CA ALA A 12 -0.26 7.77 -5.00
C ALA A 12 -1.76 7.98 -5.26
N ASP A 13 -2.24 7.57 -6.44
CA ASP A 13 -3.66 7.48 -6.72
C ASP A 13 -4.32 6.31 -5.96
N ALA A 14 -5.66 6.31 -5.95
CA ALA A 14 -6.42 5.16 -5.52
C ALA A 14 -5.91 3.87 -6.18
N PRO A 15 -5.75 2.80 -5.39
CA PRO A 15 -6.29 2.60 -4.05
C PRO A 15 -5.32 2.87 -2.88
N PHE A 16 -4.11 3.38 -3.15
CA PHE A 16 -3.04 3.45 -2.13
C PHE A 16 -2.85 4.86 -1.57
N ASN A 17 -3.92 5.67 -1.62
CA ASN A 17 -3.88 7.11 -1.38
C ASN A 17 -4.42 7.52 0.00
N ASP A 18 -4.97 6.58 0.76
CA ASP A 18 -5.64 6.87 2.03
C ASP A 18 -4.79 6.40 3.24
N PRO A 19 -4.23 7.33 4.03
CA PRO A 19 -3.49 7.00 5.24
C PRO A 19 -4.39 6.51 6.41
N THR A 20 -5.71 6.55 6.27
CA THR A 20 -6.67 6.19 7.34
C THR A 20 -7.23 4.77 7.19
N ASP A 21 -6.99 4.09 6.06
CA ASP A 21 -7.53 2.77 5.74
C ASP A 21 -6.69 1.62 6.33
N ASN A 22 -6.55 1.60 7.66
CA ASN A 22 -5.84 0.56 8.43
C ASN A 22 -4.40 0.26 7.98
N VAL A 23 -3.73 1.23 7.35
CA VAL A 23 -2.37 1.09 6.85
C VAL A 23 -1.35 1.12 7.99
N ASP A 24 -0.26 0.38 7.83
CA ASP A 24 0.81 0.25 8.83
C ASP A 24 2.21 0.58 8.26
N LEU A 25 2.27 0.91 6.97
CA LEU A 25 3.52 1.12 6.24
C LEU A 25 3.32 2.15 5.12
N VAL A 26 4.31 3.01 4.94
CA VAL A 26 4.44 3.88 3.76
C VAL A 26 5.55 3.34 2.87
N ILE A 27 5.25 3.11 1.59
CA ILE A 27 6.27 2.82 0.60
C ILE A 27 6.54 4.06 -0.24
N ARG A 28 7.79 4.52 -0.24
CA ARG A 28 8.23 5.67 -1.02
C ARG A 28 9.05 5.23 -2.22
N THR A 29 8.58 5.60 -3.39
CA THR A 29 9.22 5.31 -4.69
C THR A 29 10.28 6.33 -5.06
N ALA A 30 11.12 6.00 -6.05
CA ALA A 30 12.26 6.84 -6.44
C ALA A 30 11.84 8.20 -7.02
N ASP A 31 10.63 8.29 -7.59
CA ASP A 31 9.99 9.51 -8.07
C ASP A 31 9.18 10.25 -6.98
N GLN A 32 9.41 9.92 -5.70
CA GLN A 32 8.84 10.58 -4.52
C GLN A 32 7.30 10.50 -4.46
N VAL A 33 6.77 9.31 -4.77
CA VAL A 33 5.36 8.98 -4.56
C VAL A 33 5.22 8.03 -3.38
N ASP A 34 4.39 8.41 -2.42
CA ASP A 34 4.08 7.62 -1.24
C ASP A 34 2.81 6.78 -1.45
N PHE A 35 2.94 5.50 -1.12
CA PHE A 35 1.88 4.50 -1.12
C PHE A 35 1.58 4.11 0.32
N PHE A 36 0.34 4.25 0.74
CA PHE A 36 -0.13 3.78 2.04
C PHE A 36 -0.60 2.33 1.90
N VAL A 37 0.00 1.42 2.67
CA VAL A 37 -0.18 -0.02 2.50
C VAL A 37 -0.27 -0.75 3.84
N LEU A 38 -0.93 -1.91 3.84
CA LEU A 38 -0.83 -2.94 4.87
C LEU A 38 0.29 -3.93 4.54
N SER A 39 1.32 -3.92 5.37
CA SER A 39 2.50 -4.79 5.29
C SER A 39 2.15 -6.28 5.36
N VAL A 40 1.13 -6.64 6.13
CA VAL A 40 0.66 -8.03 6.28
C VAL A 40 0.18 -8.63 4.96
N LEU A 41 -0.47 -7.84 4.09
CA LEU A 41 -0.92 -8.31 2.77
C LEU A 41 0.27 -8.60 1.86
N LEU A 42 1.31 -7.78 1.94
CA LEU A 42 2.57 -8.01 1.23
C LEU A 42 3.25 -9.29 1.71
N LEU A 43 3.29 -9.55 3.01
CA LEU A 43 3.90 -10.75 3.59
C LEU A 43 3.13 -12.04 3.29
N LEU A 44 1.79 -12.00 3.36
CA LEU A 44 0.92 -13.17 3.14
C LEU A 44 0.90 -13.61 1.67
N ARG A 45 0.95 -12.66 0.74
CA ARG A 45 0.84 -12.93 -0.70
C ARG A 45 2.19 -13.04 -1.40
N SER A 46 3.31 -12.73 -0.73
CA SER A 46 4.63 -12.84 -1.34
C SER A 46 5.16 -14.28 -1.39
N PRO A 47 5.36 -14.86 -2.59
CA PRO A 47 6.35 -15.93 -2.75
C PRO A 47 7.79 -15.39 -2.73
N SER A 48 7.98 -14.07 -2.87
CA SER A 48 9.30 -13.45 -2.97
C SER A 48 9.91 -13.15 -1.60
N SER A 49 11.21 -13.39 -1.47
CA SER A 49 12.01 -13.04 -0.29
C SER A 49 12.19 -11.52 -0.13
N PHE A 50 11.83 -10.72 -1.12
CA PHE A 50 12.03 -9.27 -1.11
C PHE A 50 11.29 -8.61 0.06
N PHE A 51 9.95 -8.71 0.12
CA PHE A 51 9.18 -8.09 1.22
C PHE A 51 9.53 -8.70 2.57
N ARG A 52 9.84 -10.00 2.61
CA ARG A 52 10.29 -10.67 3.84
C ARG A 52 11.63 -10.15 4.35
N TYR A 53 12.48 -9.61 3.49
CA TYR A 53 13.78 -9.05 3.86
C TYR A 53 13.70 -7.53 4.09
N ALA A 54 12.96 -6.83 3.24
CA ALA A 54 12.79 -5.38 3.30
C ALA A 54 11.99 -4.93 4.53
N LEU A 55 11.07 -5.77 5.01
CA LEU A 55 10.21 -5.48 6.16
C LEU A 55 10.75 -6.01 7.50
N GLN A 56 11.97 -6.54 7.54
CA GLN A 56 12.61 -6.90 8.82
C GLN A 56 12.98 -5.63 9.58
N ASP A 57 12.73 -5.62 10.90
CA ASP A 57 12.83 -4.45 11.80
C ASP A 57 14.16 -3.67 11.70
N ASP A 58 15.25 -4.30 11.24
CA ASP A 58 16.59 -3.72 11.21
C ASP A 58 17.04 -3.14 9.84
N ASN A 59 16.23 -3.26 8.77
CA ASN A 59 16.79 -3.16 7.40
C ASN A 59 16.38 -1.95 6.53
N GLY A 60 15.48 -1.05 6.95
CA GLY A 60 15.02 -0.04 5.99
C GLY A 60 14.21 1.15 6.47
N TYR A 61 13.67 1.13 7.68
CA TYR A 61 12.85 2.22 8.20
C TYR A 61 13.74 3.30 8.82
N THR A 62 14.23 4.21 7.98
CA THR A 62 15.08 5.35 8.41
C THR A 62 14.30 6.64 8.57
N GLU A 63 13.02 6.62 8.20
CA GLU A 63 12.12 7.75 8.16
C GLU A 63 10.74 7.28 8.63
N GLU A 64 10.03 8.19 9.28
CA GLU A 64 8.62 8.04 9.61
C GLU A 64 7.82 9.13 8.92
N ARG A 65 6.63 8.77 8.46
CA ARG A 65 5.63 9.69 7.92
C ARG A 65 4.35 9.51 8.70
N ASP A 66 3.90 10.57 9.37
CA ASP A 66 2.65 10.56 10.13
C ASP A 66 2.57 9.42 11.18
N GLY A 67 3.72 9.03 11.74
CA GLY A 67 3.84 7.92 12.70
C GLY A 67 3.94 6.53 12.07
N LEU A 68 3.94 6.44 10.73
CA LEU A 68 4.12 5.20 9.99
C LEU A 68 5.58 5.06 9.52
N PRO A 69 6.19 3.87 9.58
CA PRO A 69 7.51 3.64 9.02
C PRO A 69 7.50 3.82 7.49
N VAL A 70 8.58 4.39 6.95
CA VAL A 70 8.75 4.60 5.50
C VAL A 70 9.79 3.63 4.95
N LEU A 71 9.37 2.78 4.02
CA LEU A 71 10.23 1.93 3.22
C LEU A 71 10.53 2.59 1.87
N ARG A 72 11.79 2.98 1.62
CA ARG A 72 12.21 3.51 0.32
C ARG A 72 12.55 2.39 -0.65
N VAL A 73 12.03 2.48 -1.86
CA VAL A 73 12.28 1.55 -2.96
C VAL A 73 12.93 2.27 -4.14
N LYS A 74 13.59 1.52 -5.03
CA LYS A 74 14.36 2.11 -6.16
C LYS A 74 13.52 2.24 -7.42
N GLU A 75 12.39 1.55 -7.45
CA GLU A 75 11.41 1.53 -8.52
C GLU A 75 10.59 2.82 -8.52
N ASP A 76 10.11 3.21 -9.70
CA ASP A 76 9.15 4.31 -9.86
C ASP A 76 7.73 3.90 -9.43
N SER A 77 6.88 4.90 -9.24
CA SER A 77 5.48 4.77 -8.85
C SER A 77 4.66 3.87 -9.76
N ALA A 78 4.85 3.90 -11.08
CA ALA A 78 4.07 3.10 -12.02
C ALA A 78 4.40 1.61 -11.88
N THR A 79 5.69 1.28 -11.81
CA THR A 79 6.20 -0.07 -11.62
C THR A 79 5.76 -0.61 -10.26
N PHE A 80 5.93 0.17 -9.20
CA PHE A 80 5.62 -0.29 -7.86
C PHE A 80 4.12 -0.43 -7.61
N ARG A 81 3.29 0.45 -8.19
CA ARG A 81 1.83 0.30 -8.19
C ARG A 81 1.40 -1.03 -8.80
N PHE A 82 2.00 -1.43 -9.92
CA PHE A 82 1.69 -2.71 -10.55
C PHE A 82 2.05 -3.88 -9.63
N ILE A 83 3.21 -3.83 -8.96
CA ILE A 83 3.61 -4.83 -7.96
C ILE A 83 2.55 -4.90 -6.85
N LEU A 84 2.18 -3.78 -6.24
CA LEU A 84 1.18 -3.77 -5.17
C LEU A 84 -0.16 -4.37 -5.61
N LEU A 85 -0.63 -4.05 -6.81
CA LEU A 85 -1.87 -4.62 -7.35
C LEU A 85 -1.87 -6.15 -7.51
N LEU A 86 -0.69 -6.79 -7.67
CA LEU A 86 -0.59 -8.24 -7.68
C LEU A 86 -0.81 -8.87 -6.30
N TYR A 87 -0.60 -8.11 -5.23
CA TYR A 87 -0.63 -8.57 -3.85
C TYR A 87 -1.95 -8.20 -3.14
N TYR A 88 -2.62 -7.16 -3.60
CA TYR A 88 -3.89 -6.73 -3.04
C TYR A 88 -5.05 -7.46 -3.72
N PRO A 89 -5.98 -8.06 -2.96
CA PRO A 89 -7.14 -8.71 -3.53
C PRO A 89 -8.07 -7.64 -4.14
N TYR A 90 -7.91 -7.40 -5.44
CA TYR A 90 -8.78 -6.47 -6.21
C TYR A 90 -9.98 -7.15 -6.86
N THR A 91 -10.21 -8.43 -6.61
CA THR A 91 -11.42 -9.10 -7.08
C THR A 91 -12.55 -8.75 -6.12
N THR A 92 -13.28 -7.68 -6.43
CA THR A 92 -14.63 -7.47 -5.89
C THR A 92 -15.41 -8.77 -6.17
N PRO A 93 -15.98 -9.42 -5.14
CA PRO A 93 -16.77 -10.62 -5.37
C PRO A 93 -17.94 -10.30 -6.31
N GLU A 94 -18.19 -11.17 -7.29
CA GLU A 94 -19.37 -11.05 -8.12
C GLU A 94 -20.61 -11.25 -7.25
N VAL A 95 -21.53 -10.28 -7.30
CA VAL A 95 -22.81 -10.36 -6.60
C VAL A 95 -23.79 -11.07 -7.52
N GLU A 96 -24.26 -12.26 -7.13
CA GLU A 96 -25.19 -13.04 -7.96
C GLU A 96 -26.61 -12.46 -7.93
N ASN A 97 -27.02 -11.85 -6.80
CA ASN A 97 -28.31 -11.19 -6.64
C ASN A 97 -28.32 -10.17 -5.48
N SER A 98 -29.37 -9.35 -5.42
CA SER A 98 -29.54 -8.32 -4.39
C SER A 98 -29.71 -8.85 -2.97
N ASP A 99 -30.23 -10.07 -2.81
CA ASP A 99 -30.49 -10.66 -1.49
C ASP A 99 -29.16 -10.99 -0.78
N GLN A 100 -28.13 -11.39 -1.54
CA GLN A 100 -26.78 -11.57 -1.02
C GLN A 100 -26.20 -10.27 -0.45
N LEU A 101 -26.45 -9.11 -1.08
CA LEU A 101 -25.98 -7.82 -0.58
C LEU A 101 -26.64 -7.44 0.74
N LEU A 102 -27.95 -7.71 0.88
CA LEU A 102 -28.68 -7.44 2.11
C LEU A 102 -28.11 -8.26 3.27
N VAL A 103 -27.88 -9.56 3.05
CA VAL A 103 -27.29 -10.45 4.07
C VAL A 103 -25.88 -10.01 4.46
N VAL A 104 -25.05 -9.60 3.49
CA VAL A 104 -23.69 -9.10 3.76
C VAL A 104 -23.73 -7.82 4.59
N ALA A 105 -24.57 -6.85 4.21
CA ALA A 105 -24.73 -5.60 4.95
C ALA A 105 -25.18 -5.85 6.39
N GLU A 106 -26.21 -6.70 6.58
CA GLU A 106 -26.64 -7.10 7.92
C GLU A 106 -25.49 -7.76 8.71
N THR A 107 -24.74 -8.67 8.10
CA THR A 107 -23.64 -9.38 8.79
C THR A 107 -22.51 -8.44 9.21
N LEU A 108 -22.16 -7.45 8.39
CA LEU A 108 -21.09 -6.49 8.68
C LEU A 108 -21.48 -5.48 9.76
N ASP A 109 -22.77 -5.14 9.90
CA ASP A 109 -23.27 -4.24 10.94
C ASP A 109 -23.25 -4.87 12.35
N TYR A 110 -23.07 -6.20 12.47
CA TYR A 110 -22.97 -6.93 13.75
C TYR A 110 -21.53 -7.27 14.18
N GLY A 111 -20.51 -6.81 13.43
CA GLY A 111 -19.08 -7.11 13.65
C GLY A 111 -18.35 -6.17 14.59
#